data_AF-A0A1Y3N1N0-F1
#
_entry.id   AF-A0A1Y3N1N0-F1
#
_cell.length_a   1.000
_cell.length_b   1.000
_cell.length_c   1.000
_cell.angle_alpha   90.00
_cell.angle_beta   90.00
_cell.angle_gamma   90.00
#
_symmetry.space_group_name_H-M   'P 1'
#
loop_
_entity.id
_entity.type
_entity.pdbx_description
1 polymer ?
#
loop_
_entity_poly.entity_id
_entity_poly.type
_entity_poly.pdbx_seq_one_letter_code
_entity_poly.pdbx_strand_id
1 'polypeptide(L)'
;MPLSREKKIKYGDEFKTKKTELSENYIPLEKSLQYKFKPERTLKRFLRKYSSTYFLIYTLLQFQKQNKRLPKYISEEEENTKDLNKLKAIRDELFQKYDIKSAVLSDESLSKIIRNAGMELLPICSVVGGILAQDILNMLSKKELPITNWFCYDGFT
;
A
#
# COMPACT_ATOMS: atom_id res chain seq x y z
N MET A 1 6.61 7.86 19.35
CA MET A 1 5.94 8.36 20.58
C MET A 1 5.67 7.15 21.47
N PRO A 2 5.89 7.21 22.79
CA PRO A 2 5.57 6.10 23.68
C PRO A 2 4.06 5.94 23.84
N LEU A 3 3.60 4.70 23.69
CA LEU A 3 2.24 4.20 23.82
C LEU A 3 2.17 3.28 25.03
N SER A 4 1.00 3.11 25.64
CA SER A 4 0.83 2.23 26.79
C SER A 4 -0.26 1.22 26.54
N ARG A 5 0.09 -0.07 26.47
CA ARG A 5 -0.85 -1.17 26.28
C ARG A 5 -1.13 -1.86 27.61
N GLU A 6 -2.40 -1.87 28.02
CA GLU A 6 -2.84 -2.55 29.24
C GLU A 6 -3.25 -3.99 28.92
N LYS A 7 -2.58 -4.98 29.52
CA LYS A 7 -3.02 -6.38 29.50
C LYS A 7 -3.46 -6.79 30.91
N LYS A 8 -4.69 -7.29 31.04
CA LYS A 8 -5.13 -7.98 32.26
C LYS A 8 -4.51 -9.37 32.29
N ILE A 9 -3.69 -9.64 33.30
CA ILE A 9 -3.08 -10.95 33.53
C ILE A 9 -3.76 -11.51 34.79
N LYS A 10 -4.33 -12.72 34.68
CA LYS A 10 -4.96 -13.41 35.80
C LYS A 10 -3.87 -13.97 36.72
N TYR A 11 -3.90 -13.61 38.00
CA TYR A 11 -2.93 -14.05 39.00
C TYR A 11 -3.72 -14.61 40.19
N GLY A 12 -3.95 -15.92 40.21
CA GLY A 12 -4.90 -16.53 41.16
C GLY A 12 -6.35 -16.08 40.89
N ASP A 13 -7.06 -15.63 41.93
CA ASP A 13 -8.43 -15.09 41.85
C ASP A 13 -8.50 -13.58 41.54
N GLU A 14 -7.35 -12.90 41.45
CA GLU A 14 -7.28 -11.46 41.15
C GLU A 14 -6.77 -11.19 39.72
N PHE A 15 -7.27 -10.10 39.10
CA PHE A 15 -6.77 -9.59 37.83
C PHE A 15 -5.79 -8.44 38.08
N LYS A 16 -4.52 -8.59 37.66
CA LYS A 16 -3.54 -7.48 37.64
C LYS A 16 -3.40 -6.92 36.24
N THR A 17 -3.53 -5.60 36.10
CA THR A 17 -3.29 -4.90 34.83
C THR A 17 -1.81 -4.59 34.69
N LYS A 18 -1.13 -5.22 33.72
CA LYS A 18 0.25 -4.88 33.34
C LYS A 18 0.22 -3.89 32.19
N LYS A 19 0.68 -2.67 32.43
CA LYS A 19 0.86 -1.62 31.42
C LYS A 19 2.24 -1.81 30.78
N THR A 20 2.27 -2.08 29.47
CA THR A 20 3.52 -2.23 28.70
C THR A 20 3.66 -1.04 27.78
N GLU A 21 4.77 -0.32 27.89
CA GLU A 21 5.03 0.80 26.99
C GLU A 21 5.63 0.31 25.67
N LEU A 22 5.06 0.75 24.55
CA LEU A 22 5.51 0.44 23.19
C LEU A 22 5.85 1.77 22.49
N SER A 23 6.98 1.86 21.81
CA SER A 23 7.31 3.06 21.04
C SER A 23 7.73 2.64 19.63
N GLU A 24 7.13 3.28 18.64
CA GLU A 24 7.52 3.14 17.24
C GLU A 24 8.01 4.47 16.66
N ASN A 25 8.95 4.35 15.74
CA ASN A 25 9.56 5.45 15.01
C ASN A 25 9.14 5.36 13.55
N TYR A 26 8.47 6.40 13.07
CA TYR A 26 7.99 6.50 11.69
C TYR A 26 9.02 7.25 10.86
N ILE A 27 9.09 6.88 9.58
CA ILE A 27 9.99 7.53 8.62
C ILE A 27 9.18 8.49 7.73
N PRO A 28 9.76 9.64 7.32
CA PRO A 28 9.14 10.50 6.32
C PRO A 28 8.80 9.75 5.04
N LEU A 29 7.71 10.15 4.38
CA LEU A 29 7.21 9.53 3.15
C LEU A 29 8.30 9.43 2.07
N GLU A 30 9.10 10.49 1.89
CA GLU A 30 10.18 10.54 0.91
C GLU A 30 11.22 9.44 1.12
N LYS A 31 11.60 9.18 2.39
CA LYS A 31 12.52 8.09 2.73
C LYS A 31 11.88 6.73 2.53
N SER A 32 10.57 6.63 2.80
CA SER A 32 9.81 5.39 2.60
C SER A 32 9.70 5.00 1.12
N LEU A 33 9.48 5.97 0.23
CA LEU A 33 9.44 5.76 -1.23
C LEU A 33 10.80 5.37 -1.83
N GLN A 34 11.91 5.76 -1.19
CA GLN A 34 13.26 5.40 -1.61
C GLN A 34 13.73 4.05 -1.05
N TYR A 35 12.87 3.33 -0.33
CA TYR A 35 13.24 2.04 0.26
C TYR A 35 13.72 1.06 -0.80
N LYS A 36 14.89 0.44 -0.55
CA LYS A 36 15.42 -0.61 -1.40
C LYS A 36 14.82 -1.96 -1.00
N PHE A 37 13.97 -2.50 -1.87
CA PHE A 37 13.40 -3.83 -1.68
C PHE A 37 14.50 -4.88 -1.72
N LYS A 38 14.56 -5.72 -0.68
CA LYS A 38 15.53 -6.83 -0.64
C LYS A 38 15.12 -7.87 -1.69
N PRO A 39 16.03 -8.27 -2.60
CA PRO A 39 15.72 -9.29 -3.59
C PRO A 39 15.45 -10.63 -2.87
N GLU A 40 14.41 -11.33 -3.32
CA GLU A 40 14.03 -12.64 -2.80
C GLU A 40 14.18 -13.69 -3.89
N ARG A 41 14.60 -14.91 -3.52
CA ARG A 41 14.82 -16.01 -4.48
C ARG A 41 13.56 -16.35 -5.29
N THR A 42 12.39 -16.29 -4.66
CA THR A 42 11.11 -16.70 -5.26
C THR A 42 10.07 -15.57 -5.19
N LEU A 43 9.31 -15.40 -6.28
CA LEU A 43 8.22 -14.44 -6.38
C LEU A 43 7.18 -14.60 -5.26
N LYS A 44 6.79 -15.84 -4.94
CA LYS A 44 5.84 -16.14 -3.84
C LYS A 44 6.30 -15.60 -2.49
N ARG A 45 7.60 -15.69 -2.19
CA ARG A 45 8.16 -15.21 -0.92
C ARG A 45 8.22 -13.68 -0.89
N PHE A 46 8.49 -13.07 -2.06
CA PHE A 46 8.44 -11.63 -2.24
C PHE A 46 7.02 -11.09 -2.04
N LEU A 47 6.02 -11.67 -2.71
CA LEU A 47 4.61 -11.25 -2.62
C LEU A 47 4.00 -11.48 -1.23
N ARG A 48 4.54 -12.41 -0.44
CA ARG A 48 4.17 -12.57 0.98
C ARG A 48 4.66 -11.41 1.86
N LYS A 49 5.73 -10.72 1.44
CA LYS A 49 6.34 -9.60 2.19
C LYS A 49 5.88 -8.24 1.67
N TYR A 50 5.72 -8.12 0.35
CA TYR A 50 5.39 -6.87 -0.33
C TYR A 50 4.16 -7.09 -1.21
N SER A 51 3.10 -6.33 -0.95
CA SER A 51 1.87 -6.42 -1.73
C SER A 51 2.11 -5.95 -3.18
N SER A 52 1.52 -6.66 -4.15
CA SER A 52 1.50 -6.23 -5.55
C SER A 52 0.75 -4.90 -5.71
N THR A 53 -0.28 -4.66 -4.90
CA THR A 53 -1.07 -3.42 -4.88
C THR A 53 -0.21 -2.20 -4.59
N TYR A 54 0.83 -2.34 -3.76
CA TYR A 54 1.78 -1.25 -3.51
C TYR A 54 2.50 -0.83 -4.79
N PHE A 55 3.04 -1.79 -5.56
CA PHE A 55 3.72 -1.50 -6.82
C PHE A 55 2.77 -0.95 -7.88
N LEU A 56 1.52 -1.40 -7.86
CA LEU A 56 0.48 -0.90 -8.74
C LEU A 56 0.18 0.58 -8.48
N ILE A 57 -0.07 0.94 -7.21
CA ILE A 57 -0.29 2.34 -6.77
C ILE A 57 0.96 3.17 -7.08
N TYR A 58 2.15 2.65 -6.80
CA TYR A 58 3.40 3.38 -7.04
C TYR A 58 3.63 3.67 -8.52
N THR A 59 3.36 2.70 -9.40
CA THR A 59 3.41 2.88 -10.87
C THR A 59 2.40 3.94 -11.32
N LEU A 60 1.18 3.91 -10.78
CA LEU A 60 0.14 4.91 -11.07
C LEU A 60 0.56 6.31 -10.62
N LEU A 61 1.12 6.45 -9.42
CA LEU A 61 1.61 7.74 -8.90
C LEU A 61 2.75 8.30 -9.75
N GLN A 62 3.66 7.45 -10.23
CA GLN A 62 4.72 7.89 -11.14
C GLN A 62 4.16 8.33 -12.49
N PHE A 63 3.16 7.62 -13.03
CA PHE A 63 2.46 8.04 -14.24
C PHE A 63 1.80 9.42 -14.06
N GLN A 64 1.12 9.64 -12.93
CA GLN A 64 0.48 10.91 -12.61
C GLN A 64 1.51 12.02 -12.46
N LYS A 65 2.67 11.75 -11.85
CA LYS A 65 3.77 12.71 -11.72
C LYS A 65 4.32 13.14 -13.08
N GLN A 66 4.48 12.22 -14.02
CA GLN A 66 5.02 12.51 -15.36
C GLN A 66 4.01 13.19 -16.28
N ASN A 67 2.77 12.71 -16.31
CA ASN A 67 1.75 13.16 -17.26
C ASN A 67 0.79 14.23 -16.70
N LYS A 68 0.87 14.54 -15.39
CA LYS A 68 -0.04 15.45 -14.65
C LYS A 68 -1.53 15.08 -14.76
N ARG A 69 -1.82 13.85 -15.14
CA ARG A 69 -3.18 13.30 -15.27
C ARG A 69 -3.19 11.83 -14.87
N LEU A 70 -4.37 11.33 -14.55
CA LEU A 70 -4.60 9.89 -14.42
C LEU A 70 -4.67 9.24 -15.80
N PRO A 71 -4.33 7.94 -15.91
CA PRO A 71 -4.62 7.14 -17.10
C PRO A 71 -6.12 7.22 -17.38
N LYS A 72 -6.48 7.48 -18.64
CA LYS A 72 -7.89 7.53 -19.04
C LYS A 72 -8.22 6.29 -19.82
N TYR A 73 -9.29 5.62 -19.41
CA TYR A 73 -9.90 4.58 -20.20
C TYR A 73 -10.82 5.22 -21.24
N ILE A 74 -10.52 5.05 -22.53
CA ILE A 74 -11.28 5.70 -23.62
C ILE A 74 -12.17 4.70 -24.37
N SER A 75 -11.61 3.58 -24.86
CA SER A 75 -12.36 2.48 -25.48
C SER A 75 -11.50 1.22 -25.60
N GLU A 76 -12.09 0.07 -25.91
CA GLU A 76 -11.33 -1.17 -26.14
C GLU A 76 -10.50 -1.14 -27.43
N GLU A 77 -10.82 -0.26 -28.36
CA GLU A 77 -10.35 -0.38 -29.75
C GLU A 77 -9.05 0.38 -30.05
N GLU A 78 -8.81 1.63 -29.62
CA GLU A 78 -7.67 2.39 -30.22
C GLU A 78 -6.83 3.33 -29.32
N GLU A 79 -7.26 3.74 -28.11
CA GLU A 79 -6.49 4.74 -27.32
C GLU A 79 -5.92 4.26 -25.97
N ASN A 80 -6.35 3.11 -25.46
CA ASN A 80 -5.81 2.55 -24.22
C ASN A 80 -4.37 2.04 -24.34
N THR A 81 -3.93 1.67 -25.54
CA THR A 81 -2.59 1.12 -25.80
C THR A 81 -1.49 2.12 -25.47
N LYS A 82 -1.69 3.42 -25.70
CA LYS A 82 -0.65 4.44 -25.42
C LYS A 82 -0.39 4.59 -23.92
N ASP A 83 -1.44 4.73 -23.12
CA ASP A 83 -1.31 4.87 -21.66
C ASP A 83 -0.89 3.56 -21.00
N LEU A 84 -1.38 2.42 -21.49
CA LEU A 84 -0.93 1.10 -21.05
C LEU A 84 0.56 0.90 -21.34
N ASN A 85 1.04 1.25 -22.53
CA ASN A 85 2.46 1.13 -22.88
C ASN A 85 3.32 2.03 -22.01
N LYS A 86 2.88 3.26 -21.69
CA LYS A 86 3.56 4.13 -20.73
C LYS A 86 3.61 3.51 -19.33
N LEU A 87 2.51 2.95 -18.85
CA LEU A 87 2.48 2.28 -17.54
C LEU A 87 3.39 1.04 -17.50
N LYS A 88 3.44 0.26 -18.58
CA LYS A 88 4.39 -0.86 -18.73
C LYS A 88 5.84 -0.37 -18.69
N ALA A 89 6.16 0.70 -19.42
CA ALA A 89 7.50 1.29 -19.40
C ALA A 89 7.89 1.75 -17.98
N ILE A 90 7.01 2.47 -17.28
CA ILE A 90 7.25 2.90 -15.89
C ILE A 90 7.42 1.69 -14.97
N ARG A 91 6.58 0.65 -15.09
CA ARG A 91 6.73 -0.59 -14.33
C ARG A 91 8.11 -1.21 -14.56
N ASP A 92 8.53 -1.32 -15.82
CA ASP A 92 9.78 -1.97 -16.19
C ASP A 92 10.99 -1.17 -15.68
N GLU A 93 10.95 0.17 -15.76
CA GLU A 93 11.95 1.06 -15.14
C GLU A 93 12.03 0.88 -13.62
N LEU A 94 10.87 0.82 -12.95
CA LEU A 94 10.81 0.60 -11.50
C LEU A 94 11.37 -0.77 -11.11
N PHE A 95 11.00 -1.81 -11.85
CA PHE A 95 11.45 -3.16 -11.58
C PHE A 95 12.94 -3.35 -11.87
N GLN A 96 13.46 -2.70 -12.90
CA GLN A 96 14.90 -2.65 -13.16
C GLN A 96 15.64 -1.90 -12.04
N LYS A 97 15.09 -0.77 -11.57
CA LYS A 97 15.70 0.03 -10.49
C LYS A 97 15.82 -0.73 -9.17
N TYR A 98 14.84 -1.56 -8.83
CA TYR A 98 14.78 -2.28 -7.57
C TYR A 98 15.16 -3.78 -7.69
N ASP A 99 15.61 -4.22 -8.86
CA ASP A 99 15.92 -5.63 -9.15
C ASP A 99 14.76 -6.59 -8.79
N ILE A 100 13.56 -6.19 -9.19
CA ILE A 100 12.31 -6.92 -8.94
C ILE A 100 11.94 -7.72 -10.19
N LYS A 101 11.46 -8.95 -10.00
CA LYS A 101 10.96 -9.77 -11.10
C LYS A 101 9.70 -9.15 -11.72
N SER A 102 9.64 -9.06 -13.05
CA SER A 102 8.51 -8.45 -13.76
C SER A 102 7.15 -9.12 -13.50
N ALA A 103 7.17 -10.39 -13.09
CA ALA A 103 5.99 -11.16 -12.72
C ALA A 103 5.26 -10.67 -11.45
N VAL A 104 5.79 -9.69 -10.71
CA VAL A 104 5.07 -9.09 -9.55
C VAL A 104 3.82 -8.34 -10.00
N LEU A 105 3.85 -7.71 -11.17
CA LEU A 105 2.76 -6.91 -11.70
C LEU A 105 2.44 -7.36 -13.13
N SER A 106 1.31 -8.05 -13.31
CA SER A 106 0.88 -8.51 -14.62
C SER A 106 0.36 -7.36 -15.48
N ASP A 107 0.43 -7.54 -16.80
CA ASP A 107 -0.19 -6.63 -17.76
C ASP A 107 -1.70 -6.50 -17.53
N GLU A 108 -2.35 -7.57 -17.07
CA GLU A 108 -3.75 -7.57 -16.72
C GLU A 108 -4.06 -6.64 -15.53
N SER A 109 -3.22 -6.64 -14.49
CA SER A 109 -3.36 -5.70 -13.37
C SER A 109 -3.23 -4.24 -13.82
N LEU A 110 -2.34 -3.96 -14.76
CA LEU A 110 -2.21 -2.63 -15.37
C LEU A 110 -3.44 -2.25 -16.19
N SER A 111 -3.97 -3.16 -16.98
CA SER A 111 -5.20 -2.93 -17.74
C SER A 111 -6.40 -2.68 -16.81
N LYS A 112 -6.51 -3.42 -15.71
CA LYS A 112 -7.55 -3.22 -14.70
C LYS A 112 -7.44 -1.86 -14.04
N ILE A 113 -6.22 -1.41 -13.69
CA ILE A 113 -6.10 -0.09 -13.07
C ILE A 113 -6.43 1.05 -14.03
N ILE A 114 -6.11 0.95 -15.32
CA ILE A 114 -6.50 1.99 -16.30
C ILE A 114 -8.02 2.14 -16.35
N ARG A 115 -8.76 1.03 -16.35
CA ARG A 115 -10.23 1.02 -16.32
C ARG A 115 -10.79 1.71 -15.08
N ASN A 116 -10.12 1.56 -13.94
CA ASN A 116 -10.63 1.99 -12.64
C ASN A 116 -9.98 3.27 -12.08
N ALA A 117 -8.91 3.78 -12.68
CA ALA A 117 -8.05 4.81 -12.08
C ALA A 117 -8.79 6.13 -11.77
N GLY A 118 -9.81 6.45 -12.56
CA GLY A 118 -10.65 7.64 -12.36
C GLY A 118 -11.97 7.36 -11.63
N MET A 119 -12.17 6.13 -11.13
CA MET A 119 -13.42 5.72 -10.49
C MET A 119 -13.29 5.82 -8.97
N GLU A 120 -14.28 6.43 -8.33
CA GLU A 120 -14.40 6.47 -6.88
C GLU A 120 -15.54 5.56 -6.44
N LEU A 121 -15.20 4.32 -6.06
CA LEU A 121 -16.18 3.33 -5.65
C LEU A 121 -16.52 3.52 -4.17
N LEU A 122 -17.79 3.82 -3.87
CA LEU A 122 -18.26 4.09 -2.50
C LEU A 122 -17.87 3.01 -1.47
N PRO A 123 -17.93 1.69 -1.77
CA PRO A 123 -17.47 0.66 -0.84
C PRO A 123 -15.97 0.75 -0.52
N ILE A 124 -15.14 1.06 -1.51
CA ILE A 124 -13.68 1.21 -1.34
C ILE A 124 -13.39 2.45 -0.48
N CYS A 125 -14.04 3.57 -0.78
CA CYS A 125 -13.91 4.81 0.01
C CYS A 125 -14.33 4.58 1.47
N SER A 126 -15.39 3.80 1.71
CA SER A 126 -15.86 3.48 3.06
C SER A 126 -14.85 2.65 3.85
N VAL A 127 -14.27 1.61 3.22
CA VAL A 127 -13.27 0.75 3.86
C VAL A 127 -11.99 1.54 4.18
N VAL A 128 -11.43 2.22 3.18
CA VAL A 128 -10.18 2.99 3.33
C VAL A 128 -10.37 4.14 4.32
N GLY A 129 -11.50 4.85 4.23
CA GLY A 129 -11.84 5.95 5.14
C GLY A 129 -12.03 5.48 6.58
N GLY A 130 -12.68 4.34 6.80
CA GLY A 130 -12.86 3.76 8.13
C GLY A 130 -11.53 3.36 8.79
N ILE A 131 -10.64 2.71 8.02
CA ILE A 131 -9.31 2.31 8.50
C ILE A 131 -8.45 3.55 8.80
N LEU A 132 -8.44 4.54 7.91
CA LEU A 132 -7.70 5.78 8.11
C LEU A 132 -8.21 6.55 9.33
N ALA A 133 -9.53 6.65 9.52
CA ALA A 133 -10.12 7.31 10.67
C ALA A 133 -9.73 6.62 11.98
N GLN A 134 -9.79 5.28 12.01
CA GLN A 134 -9.37 4.51 13.19
C GLN A 134 -7.88 4.70 13.48
N ASP A 135 -7.04 4.77 12.45
CA ASP A 135 -5.60 4.95 12.62
C ASP A 135 -5.25 6.33 13.20
N ILE A 136 -5.95 7.38 12.74
CA ILE A 136 -5.86 8.73 13.32
C ILE A 136 -6.30 8.71 14.79
N LEU A 137 -7.40 8.04 15.13
CA LEU A 137 -7.86 7.91 16.51
C LEU A 137 -6.86 7.16 17.40
N ASN A 138 -6.20 6.12 16.86
CA ASN A 138 -5.17 5.38 17.57
C ASN A 138 -3.95 6.27 17.87
N MET A 139 -3.53 7.07 16.90
CA MET A 139 -2.44 8.04 17.07
C MET A 139 -2.78 9.10 18.14
N LEU A 140 -3.97 9.68 18.08
CA LEU A 140 -4.42 10.71 19.02
C LEU A 140 -4.63 10.18 20.44
N SER A 141 -5.23 8.99 20.56
CA SER A 141 -5.59 8.40 21.86
C SER A 141 -4.41 7.73 22.58
N LYS A 142 -3.34 7.42 21.85
CA LYS A 142 -2.16 6.69 22.34
C LYS A 142 -2.49 5.33 22.99
N LYS A 143 -3.58 4.68 22.55
CA LYS A 143 -4.02 3.38 23.08
C LYS A 143 -3.44 2.21 22.30
N GLU A 144 -3.30 2.37 20.98
CA GLU A 144 -2.82 1.34 20.08
C GLU A 144 -1.77 1.89 19.12
N LEU A 145 -0.92 1.00 18.62
CA LEU A 145 0.07 1.34 17.60
C LEU A 145 -0.65 1.61 16.28
N PRO A 146 -0.42 2.79 15.66
CA PRO A 146 -0.95 3.05 14.33
C PRO A 146 -0.23 2.22 13.26
N ILE A 147 -0.84 2.12 12.09
CA ILE A 147 -0.34 1.38 10.93
C ILE A 147 1.07 1.87 10.56
N THR A 148 1.98 0.94 10.28
CA THR A 148 3.36 1.23 9.92
C THR A 148 3.48 1.77 8.48
N ASN A 149 3.24 3.07 8.32
CA ASN A 149 3.41 3.90 7.11
C ASN A 149 2.47 3.63 5.93
N TRP A 150 2.29 2.38 5.51
CA TRP A 150 1.54 2.05 4.29
C TRP A 150 0.40 1.09 4.58
N PHE A 151 -0.78 1.48 4.13
CA PHE A 151 -1.94 0.61 4.00
C PHE A 151 -2.32 0.58 2.52
N CYS A 152 -2.39 -0.62 1.94
CA CYS A 152 -2.85 -0.84 0.58
C CYS A 152 -4.02 -1.80 0.61
N TYR A 153 -5.11 -1.45 -0.05
CA TYR A 153 -6.32 -2.25 -0.11
C TYR A 153 -6.64 -2.57 -1.58
N ASP A 154 -6.91 -3.84 -1.85
CA ASP A 154 -7.40 -4.33 -3.13
C ASP A 154 -8.82 -4.87 -2.89
N GLY A 155 -9.80 -4.33 -3.61
CA GLY A 155 -11.21 -4.72 -3.47
C GLY A 155 -11.60 -5.97 -4.27
N PHE A 156 -10.68 -6.51 -5.08
CA PHE A 156 -10.96 -7.69 -5.93
C PHE A 156 -10.60 -9.03 -5.28
N THR A 157 -9.81 -9.03 -4.21
CA THR A 157 -9.26 -10.20 -3.52
C THR A 157 -9.48 -10.12 -2.02
#